data_AF-A0A445HFM5-F1
#
_entry.id   AF-A0A445HFM5-F1
#
_cell.length_a   1.000
_cell.length_b   1.000
_cell.length_c   1.000
_cell.angle_alpha   90.00
_cell.angle_beta   90.00
_cell.angle_gamma   90.00
#
_symmetry.space_group_name_H-M   'P 1'
#
loop_
_entity.id
_entity.type
_entity.pdbx_description
1 polymer ?
#
loop_
_entity_poly.entity_id
_entity_poly.type
_entity_poly.pdbx_seq_one_letter_code
_entity_poly.pdbx_strand_id
1 'polypeptide(L)'
;MASLGVRPVLPPPLTSISDPPPLFDGTTRLYISYSCPYAQRVWIARNYKGLQDKINLVPINLQDRPAWYKEKVYPENKVPSLEHNGKVLGESLDLIKYVDANFEGTPLFPSDPAKKEFGEQLISHVDTFSKDLFVSLKGDAVQQASPAFEYLENALGKFDDGPFLLGQFSLVDIAYIPFVERFQIVFAEVFKHDITEGRPKLATWFEELNKLNAYTETRVDPQEIVDLFKKRFLASSKIGLQAVRPPPLTSTSDPPPLFDGTTRLYISYSCPYAQRVWITRNYKGLQDKIKLVPIDLQDRPAWYKEKVYPENKVPSLEHNGKVLGESLDLIKYVDVNFEGTPLVPSDPAKKEFGEHLISHVDTFNKDLNSSLKGDPVQQASPSFEYLENALGKFDDGPFLLGQFSLVDIAYIPFIERYQIVFAELFKQDIAEGRPKLAAWIEEVNKIDAYTQTKNDPQEIADKYKKRLLVPNIFLNSDPWIVAGFL
;
A
#
# COMPACT_ATOMS: atom_id res chain seq x y z
N MET A 1 -10.59 3.94 -48.77
CA MET A 1 -10.42 5.24 -48.08
C MET A 1 -10.74 5.01 -46.62
N ALA A 2 -9.73 4.90 -45.76
CA ALA A 2 -9.93 4.80 -44.32
C ALA A 2 -10.34 6.18 -43.80
N SER A 3 -11.56 6.33 -43.29
CA SER A 3 -11.92 7.53 -42.56
C SER A 3 -11.08 7.58 -41.30
N LEU A 4 -10.37 8.69 -41.10
CA LEU A 4 -9.79 9.05 -39.81
C LEU A 4 -10.95 9.19 -38.83
N GLY A 5 -11.23 8.12 -38.09
CA GLY A 5 -12.33 8.04 -37.15
C GLY A 5 -12.15 9.05 -36.02
N VAL A 6 -13.06 10.02 -35.95
CA VAL A 6 -13.20 10.90 -34.79
C VAL A 6 -13.52 10.00 -33.60
N ARG A 7 -12.70 10.02 -32.54
CA ARG A 7 -13.00 9.29 -31.30
C ARG A 7 -14.41 9.67 -30.82
N PRO A 8 -15.30 8.70 -30.55
CA PRO A 8 -16.63 9.03 -30.05
C PRO A 8 -16.54 9.81 -28.75
N VAL A 9 -17.33 10.89 -28.64
CA VAL A 9 -17.38 11.71 -27.42
C VAL A 9 -18.01 10.87 -26.31
N LEU A 10 -17.20 10.53 -25.31
CA LEU A 10 -17.65 9.75 -24.17
C LEU A 10 -18.48 10.60 -23.21
N PRO A 11 -19.66 10.12 -22.73
CA PRO A 11 -20.45 10.86 -21.76
C PRO A 11 -19.68 11.02 -20.43
N PRO A 12 -19.88 12.13 -19.68
CA PRO A 12 -19.24 12.32 -18.39
C PRO A 12 -19.83 11.37 -17.32
N PRO A 13 -19.04 10.89 -16.34
CA PRO A 13 -19.55 10.08 -15.24
C PRO A 13 -20.61 10.80 -14.40
N LEU A 14 -21.74 10.13 -14.14
CA LEU A 14 -22.78 10.58 -13.25
C LEU A 14 -22.37 10.40 -11.78
N THR A 15 -22.72 11.38 -10.95
CA THR A 15 -22.34 11.46 -9.53
C THR A 15 -23.55 11.47 -8.59
N SER A 16 -23.34 11.62 -7.28
CA SER A 16 -24.42 11.67 -6.28
C SER A 16 -25.46 12.76 -6.52
N ILE A 17 -25.07 13.85 -7.19
CA ILE A 17 -25.94 15.00 -7.51
C ILE A 17 -26.60 14.90 -8.90
N SER A 18 -26.29 13.86 -9.68
CA SER A 18 -26.86 13.69 -11.01
C SER A 18 -28.25 13.08 -10.95
N ASP A 19 -29.18 13.63 -11.71
CA ASP A 19 -30.51 13.03 -11.92
C ASP A 19 -30.40 11.67 -12.62
N PRO A 20 -31.34 10.72 -12.37
CA PRO A 20 -31.37 9.47 -13.10
C PRO A 20 -31.67 9.73 -14.58
N PRO A 21 -31.07 8.95 -15.51
CA PRO A 21 -31.57 8.91 -16.88
C PRO A 21 -33.03 8.39 -16.89
N PRO A 22 -33.79 8.62 -17.99
CA PRO A 22 -35.05 7.93 -18.17
C PRO A 22 -34.85 6.41 -17.99
N LEU A 23 -35.73 5.76 -17.24
CA LEU A 23 -35.64 4.32 -16.97
C LEU A 23 -36.78 3.60 -17.69
N PHE A 24 -36.46 2.47 -18.32
CA PHE A 24 -37.37 1.60 -19.04
C PHE A 24 -38.16 2.30 -20.16
N ASP A 25 -37.56 3.31 -20.79
CA ASP A 25 -38.12 4.08 -21.91
C ASP A 25 -37.91 3.42 -23.30
N GLY A 26 -37.35 2.21 -23.31
CA GLY A 26 -37.00 1.48 -24.53
C GLY A 26 -35.57 1.69 -25.03
N THR A 27 -34.82 2.65 -24.45
CA THR A 27 -33.40 2.83 -24.75
C THR A 27 -32.58 1.75 -24.03
N THR A 28 -31.65 1.10 -24.75
CA THR A 28 -30.72 0.16 -24.12
C THR A 28 -29.57 0.92 -23.47
N ARG A 29 -29.32 0.67 -22.18
CA ARG A 29 -28.28 1.38 -21.41
C ARG A 29 -27.32 0.40 -20.75
N LEU A 30 -26.03 0.62 -20.95
CA LEU A 30 -24.97 -0.09 -20.23
C LEU A 30 -24.41 0.85 -19.16
N TYR A 31 -24.76 0.56 -17.90
CA TYR A 31 -24.25 1.28 -16.75
C TYR A 31 -22.84 0.77 -16.42
N ILE A 32 -21.85 1.67 -16.45
CA ILE A 32 -20.44 1.33 -16.31
C ILE A 32 -19.73 2.24 -15.31
N SER A 33 -18.49 1.90 -15.01
CA SER A 33 -17.48 2.88 -14.60
C SER A 33 -16.30 2.69 -15.53
N TYR A 34 -15.75 3.77 -16.08
CA TYR A 34 -14.68 3.68 -17.09
C TYR A 34 -13.46 2.91 -16.59
N SER A 35 -13.12 3.03 -15.30
CA SER A 35 -11.99 2.31 -14.70
C SER A 35 -12.29 0.86 -14.31
N CYS A 36 -13.54 0.39 -14.37
CA CYS A 36 -13.93 -0.95 -13.94
C CYS A 36 -13.59 -2.03 -15.00
N PRO A 37 -12.72 -3.03 -14.70
CA PRO A 37 -12.36 -4.07 -15.66
C PRO A 37 -13.54 -4.97 -16.05
N TYR A 38 -14.46 -5.23 -15.13
CA TYR A 38 -15.67 -6.00 -15.40
C TYR A 38 -16.59 -5.29 -16.39
N ALA A 39 -16.72 -3.96 -16.29
CA ALA A 39 -17.55 -3.17 -17.20
C ALA A 39 -16.91 -3.04 -18.58
N GLN A 40 -15.58 -2.96 -18.63
CA GLN A 40 -14.82 -2.93 -19.87
C GLN A 40 -15.06 -4.16 -20.74
N ARG A 41 -15.26 -5.36 -20.16
CA ARG A 41 -15.65 -6.57 -20.92
C ARG A 41 -16.84 -6.31 -21.85
N VAL A 42 -17.92 -5.76 -21.28
CA VAL A 42 -19.17 -5.50 -22.01
C VAL A 42 -19.01 -4.32 -22.98
N TRP A 43 -18.18 -3.34 -22.63
CA TRP A 43 -17.86 -2.22 -23.52
C TRP A 43 -17.07 -2.69 -24.77
N ILE A 44 -16.09 -3.56 -24.61
CA ILE A 44 -15.35 -4.15 -25.74
C ILE A 44 -16.30 -4.94 -26.64
N ALA A 45 -17.14 -5.82 -26.06
CA ALA A 45 -18.12 -6.60 -26.83
C ALA A 45 -19.09 -5.69 -27.62
N ARG A 46 -19.61 -4.63 -26.97
CA ARG A 46 -20.43 -3.59 -27.61
C ARG A 46 -19.70 -2.96 -28.80
N ASN A 47 -18.46 -2.51 -28.61
CA ASN A 47 -17.73 -1.80 -29.65
C ASN A 47 -17.38 -2.74 -30.82
N TYR A 48 -16.98 -3.98 -30.53
CA TYR A 48 -16.58 -4.96 -31.54
C TYR A 48 -17.77 -5.37 -32.42
N LYS A 49 -18.96 -5.51 -31.83
CA LYS A 49 -20.19 -5.81 -32.57
C LYS A 49 -20.79 -4.58 -33.28
N GLY A 50 -20.19 -3.40 -33.18
CA GLY A 50 -20.71 -2.18 -33.82
C GLY A 50 -21.97 -1.62 -33.15
N LEU A 51 -22.18 -1.89 -31.86
CA LEU A 51 -23.41 -1.58 -31.14
C LEU A 51 -23.38 -0.20 -30.45
N GLN A 52 -22.50 0.70 -30.89
CA GLN A 52 -22.31 2.00 -30.24
C GLN A 52 -23.58 2.84 -30.23
N ASP A 53 -24.33 2.83 -31.33
CA ASP A 53 -25.58 3.60 -31.47
C ASP A 53 -26.79 2.90 -30.85
N LYS A 54 -26.66 1.62 -30.48
CA LYS A 54 -27.75 0.81 -29.90
C LYS A 54 -27.68 0.71 -28.40
N ILE A 55 -26.48 0.68 -27.83
CA ILE A 55 -26.25 0.54 -26.39
C ILE A 55 -25.64 1.84 -25.90
N ASN A 56 -26.39 2.62 -25.14
CA ASN A 56 -25.89 3.89 -24.60
C ASN A 56 -25.05 3.65 -23.35
N LEU A 57 -23.86 4.25 -23.27
CA LEU A 57 -23.05 4.19 -22.06
C LEU A 57 -23.61 5.14 -21.01
N VAL A 58 -23.78 4.65 -19.79
CA VAL A 58 -24.12 5.44 -18.61
C VAL A 58 -23.00 5.27 -17.58
N PRO A 59 -21.92 6.06 -17.69
CA PRO A 59 -20.81 5.99 -16.75
C PRO A 59 -21.22 6.56 -15.39
N ILE A 60 -20.77 5.89 -14.33
CA ILE A 60 -21.05 6.25 -12.95
C ILE A 60 -19.71 6.41 -12.21
N ASN A 61 -19.59 7.47 -11.43
CA ASN A 61 -18.50 7.62 -10.48
C ASN A 61 -18.75 6.68 -9.27
N LEU A 62 -17.93 5.64 -9.12
CA LEU A 62 -18.13 4.66 -8.05
C LEU A 62 -17.77 5.19 -6.65
N GLN A 63 -16.96 6.26 -6.56
CA GLN A 63 -16.58 6.90 -5.30
C GLN A 63 -17.62 7.93 -4.84
N ASP A 64 -18.35 8.50 -5.79
CA ASP A 64 -19.40 9.51 -5.55
C ASP A 64 -20.67 9.09 -6.29
N ARG A 65 -21.25 7.96 -5.88
CA ARG A 65 -22.29 7.27 -6.64
C ARG A 65 -23.68 7.87 -6.42
N PRO A 66 -24.51 8.01 -7.46
CA PRO A 66 -25.93 8.33 -7.30
C PRO A 66 -26.70 7.25 -6.54
N ALA A 67 -27.47 7.67 -5.53
CA ALA A 67 -28.35 6.79 -4.76
C ALA A 67 -29.39 6.08 -5.65
N TRP A 68 -29.88 6.77 -6.69
CA TRP A 68 -30.86 6.22 -7.63
C TRP A 68 -30.37 4.96 -8.35
N TYR A 69 -29.05 4.76 -8.50
CA TYR A 69 -28.55 3.56 -9.18
C TYR A 69 -28.93 2.30 -8.40
N LYS A 70 -28.68 2.30 -7.09
CA LYS A 70 -29.09 1.19 -6.21
C LYS A 70 -30.61 1.10 -6.07
N GLU A 71 -31.25 2.24 -5.87
CA GLU A 71 -32.67 2.30 -5.50
C GLU A 71 -33.63 2.01 -6.66
N LYS A 72 -33.25 2.38 -7.88
CA LYS A 72 -34.16 2.41 -9.03
C LYS A 72 -33.70 1.58 -10.22
N VAL A 73 -32.40 1.28 -10.33
CA VAL A 73 -31.84 0.59 -11.51
C VAL A 73 -31.37 -0.81 -11.18
N TYR A 74 -30.39 -0.95 -10.29
CA TYR A 74 -29.75 -2.23 -10.01
C TYR A 74 -29.47 -2.41 -8.50
N PRO A 75 -30.32 -3.17 -7.78
CA PRO A 75 -30.24 -3.33 -6.32
C PRO A 75 -28.91 -3.86 -5.79
N GLU A 76 -28.22 -4.71 -6.56
CA GLU A 76 -26.90 -5.24 -6.19
C GLU A 76 -25.81 -4.16 -6.12
N ASN A 77 -26.09 -2.98 -6.68
CA ASN A 77 -25.24 -1.81 -6.59
C ASN A 77 -23.81 -2.11 -7.04
N LYS A 78 -23.66 -2.79 -8.18
CA LYS A 78 -22.38 -3.06 -8.86
C LYS A 78 -22.49 -2.66 -10.33
N VAL A 79 -21.36 -2.44 -10.98
CA VAL A 79 -21.27 -2.27 -12.44
C VAL A 79 -20.40 -3.40 -13.01
N PRO A 80 -20.65 -3.86 -14.24
CA PRO A 80 -21.66 -3.38 -15.18
C PRO A 80 -23.08 -3.86 -14.85
N SER A 81 -24.08 -3.11 -15.31
CA SER A 81 -25.44 -3.62 -15.52
C SER A 81 -25.99 -3.15 -16.86
N LEU A 82 -26.84 -3.96 -17.49
CA LEU A 82 -27.43 -3.68 -18.79
C LEU A 82 -28.95 -3.59 -18.66
N GLU A 83 -29.50 -2.42 -18.93
CA GLU A 83 -30.94 -2.21 -19.13
C GLU A 83 -31.30 -2.54 -20.57
N HIS A 84 -32.14 -3.55 -20.76
CA HIS A 84 -32.63 -3.97 -22.07
C HIS A 84 -34.00 -4.68 -21.93
N ASN A 85 -34.93 -4.41 -22.85
CA ASN A 85 -36.25 -5.06 -22.91
C ASN A 85 -37.01 -5.07 -21.56
N GLY A 86 -37.04 -3.92 -20.88
CA GLY A 86 -37.78 -3.74 -19.63
C GLY A 86 -37.16 -4.43 -18.42
N LYS A 87 -35.89 -4.87 -18.50
CA LYS A 87 -35.17 -5.56 -17.42
C LYS A 87 -33.76 -5.01 -17.27
N VAL A 88 -33.19 -5.17 -16.08
CA VAL A 88 -31.78 -4.89 -15.80
C VAL A 88 -31.06 -6.19 -15.51
N LEU A 89 -29.99 -6.47 -16.24
CA LEU A 89 -29.15 -7.66 -16.14
C LEU A 89 -27.80 -7.27 -15.54
N GLY A 90 -27.21 -8.15 -14.73
CA GLY A 90 -25.88 -7.97 -14.15
C GLY A 90 -24.92 -9.09 -14.55
N GLU A 91 -23.78 -9.14 -13.87
CA GLU A 91 -22.69 -10.12 -14.08
C GLU A 91 -22.01 -10.01 -15.45
N SER A 92 -20.78 -9.46 -15.47
CA SER A 92 -20.09 -9.12 -16.72
C SER A 92 -19.92 -10.26 -17.73
N LEU A 93 -19.71 -11.50 -17.26
CA LEU A 93 -19.56 -12.68 -18.12
C LEU A 93 -20.90 -13.10 -18.75
N ASP A 94 -21.99 -12.96 -18.02
CA ASP A 94 -23.33 -13.21 -18.53
C ASP A 94 -23.75 -12.11 -19.50
N LEU A 95 -23.38 -10.86 -19.21
CA LEU A 95 -23.65 -9.72 -20.10
C LEU A 95 -22.94 -9.83 -21.45
N ILE A 96 -21.67 -10.24 -21.50
CA ILE A 96 -21.00 -10.40 -22.80
C ILE A 96 -21.61 -11.54 -23.62
N LYS A 97 -22.05 -12.64 -22.98
CA LYS A 97 -22.80 -13.71 -23.64
C LYS A 97 -24.17 -13.24 -24.11
N TYR A 98 -24.86 -12.47 -23.27
CA TYR A 98 -26.17 -11.90 -23.59
C TYR A 98 -26.08 -10.94 -24.78
N VAL A 99 -25.10 -10.04 -24.78
CA VAL A 99 -24.84 -9.11 -25.89
C VAL A 99 -24.53 -9.88 -27.16
N ASP A 100 -23.70 -10.93 -27.09
CA ASP A 100 -23.38 -11.73 -28.27
C ASP A 100 -24.59 -12.46 -28.86
N ALA A 101 -25.47 -12.99 -28.00
CA ALA A 101 -26.62 -13.79 -28.41
C ALA A 101 -27.86 -12.97 -28.82
N ASN A 102 -28.02 -11.74 -28.32
CA ASN A 102 -29.27 -10.96 -28.47
C ASN A 102 -29.12 -9.71 -29.34
N PHE A 103 -27.92 -9.38 -29.79
CA PHE A 103 -27.67 -8.24 -30.67
C PHE A 103 -26.98 -8.69 -31.96
N GLU A 104 -27.19 -7.91 -33.02
CA GLU A 104 -26.53 -8.12 -34.31
C GLU A 104 -25.01 -7.91 -34.24
N GLY A 105 -24.32 -8.27 -35.33
CA GLY A 105 -22.87 -8.14 -35.48
C GLY A 105 -22.16 -9.49 -35.44
N THR A 106 -20.84 -9.47 -35.63
CA THR A 106 -20.02 -10.69 -35.69
C THR A 106 -20.18 -11.52 -34.42
N PRO A 107 -20.46 -12.83 -34.52
CA PRO A 107 -20.47 -13.73 -33.37
C PRO A 107 -19.11 -13.76 -32.67
N LEU A 108 -19.11 -13.67 -31.34
CA LEU A 108 -17.90 -13.66 -30.51
C LEU A 108 -17.63 -15.02 -29.85
N PHE A 109 -18.49 -16.02 -30.05
CA PHE A 109 -18.26 -17.38 -29.59
C PHE A 109 -18.27 -18.36 -30.77
N PRO A 110 -17.25 -19.24 -30.89
CA PRO A 110 -17.15 -20.13 -32.03
C PRO A 110 -18.22 -21.23 -32.01
N SER A 111 -18.60 -21.71 -33.20
CA SER A 111 -19.49 -22.86 -33.39
C SER A 111 -18.78 -24.21 -33.31
N ASP A 112 -17.46 -24.22 -33.48
CA ASP A 112 -16.63 -25.43 -33.37
C ASP A 112 -16.74 -26.03 -31.95
N PRO A 113 -17.10 -27.32 -31.81
CA PRO A 113 -17.30 -27.94 -30.50
C PRO A 113 -16.07 -27.92 -29.59
N ALA A 114 -14.86 -28.13 -30.13
CA ALA A 114 -13.63 -28.19 -29.33
C ALA A 114 -13.23 -26.80 -28.83
N LYS A 115 -13.38 -25.77 -29.66
CA LYS A 115 -13.19 -24.37 -29.26
C LYS A 115 -14.23 -23.94 -28.24
N LYS A 116 -15.48 -24.37 -28.40
CA LYS A 116 -16.57 -24.08 -27.47
C LYS A 116 -16.28 -24.66 -26.08
N GLU A 117 -15.93 -25.95 -26.01
CA GLU A 117 -15.57 -26.63 -24.76
C GLU A 117 -14.39 -25.94 -24.06
N PHE A 118 -13.31 -25.64 -24.80
CA PHE A 118 -12.15 -24.95 -24.23
C PHE A 118 -12.47 -23.51 -23.81
N GLY A 119 -13.30 -22.81 -24.58
CA GLY A 119 -13.74 -21.47 -24.25
C GLY A 119 -14.58 -21.42 -22.98
N GLU A 120 -15.48 -22.38 -22.78
CA GLU A 120 -16.25 -22.53 -21.54
C GLU A 120 -15.34 -22.84 -20.35
N GLN A 121 -14.34 -23.70 -20.54
CA GLN A 121 -13.31 -23.98 -19.53
C GLN A 121 -12.56 -22.70 -19.13
N LEU A 122 -12.05 -21.92 -20.08
CA LEU A 122 -11.33 -20.67 -19.82
C LEU A 122 -12.24 -19.63 -19.14
N ILE A 123 -13.47 -19.45 -19.61
CA ILE A 123 -14.44 -18.53 -18.99
C ILE A 123 -14.72 -18.95 -17.54
N SER A 124 -14.84 -20.25 -17.25
CA SER A 124 -15.06 -20.74 -15.88
C SER A 124 -13.86 -20.48 -14.95
N HIS A 125 -12.66 -20.33 -15.50
CA HIS A 125 -11.43 -20.13 -14.73
C HIS A 125 -11.07 -18.65 -14.52
N VAL A 126 -11.65 -17.72 -15.29
CA VAL A 126 -11.23 -16.31 -15.28
C VAL A 126 -11.36 -15.62 -13.91
N ASP A 127 -12.34 -16.02 -13.09
CA ASP A 127 -12.51 -15.47 -11.74
C ASP A 127 -11.43 -15.97 -10.78
N THR A 128 -11.01 -17.23 -10.90
CA THR A 128 -9.84 -17.77 -10.18
C THR A 128 -8.58 -17.04 -10.63
N PHE A 129 -8.35 -16.95 -11.95
CA PHE A 129 -7.22 -16.25 -12.54
C PHE A 129 -7.10 -14.81 -12.03
N SER A 130 -8.18 -14.03 -12.10
CA SER A 130 -8.18 -12.63 -11.66
C SER A 130 -8.00 -12.49 -10.15
N LYS A 131 -8.60 -13.38 -9.35
CA LYS A 131 -8.39 -13.43 -7.90
C LYS A 131 -6.93 -13.69 -7.57
N ASP A 132 -6.29 -14.65 -8.21
CA ASP A 132 -4.89 -15.02 -7.95
C ASP A 132 -3.95 -13.85 -8.29
N LEU A 133 -4.20 -13.14 -9.39
CA LEU A 133 -3.49 -11.91 -9.72
C LEU A 133 -3.68 -10.82 -8.64
N PHE A 134 -4.88 -10.58 -8.11
CA PHE A 134 -5.05 -9.60 -7.04
C PHE A 134 -4.42 -10.04 -5.71
N VAL A 135 -4.39 -11.35 -5.43
CA VAL A 135 -3.74 -11.90 -4.24
C VAL A 135 -2.22 -11.76 -4.32
N SER A 136 -1.62 -11.97 -5.50
CA SER A 136 -0.17 -11.87 -5.71
C SER A 136 0.40 -10.50 -5.30
N LEU A 137 -0.38 -9.42 -5.49
CA LEU A 137 0.01 -8.07 -5.09
C LEU A 137 0.32 -7.93 -3.59
N LYS A 138 -0.11 -8.87 -2.74
CA LYS A 138 0.13 -8.83 -1.28
C LYS A 138 1.45 -9.48 -0.86
N GLY A 139 2.16 -10.16 -1.76
CA GLY A 139 3.41 -10.86 -1.48
C GLY A 139 4.51 -10.44 -2.47
N ASP A 140 5.33 -11.42 -2.89
CA ASP A 140 6.20 -11.24 -4.04
C ASP A 140 5.34 -11.29 -5.31
N ALA A 141 4.85 -10.14 -5.76
CA ALA A 141 3.86 -10.12 -6.83
C ALA A 141 4.38 -10.69 -8.15
N VAL A 142 5.68 -10.50 -8.45
CA VAL A 142 6.28 -11.02 -9.68
C VAL A 142 6.31 -12.55 -9.63
N GLN A 143 6.84 -13.12 -8.55
CA GLN A 143 6.92 -14.56 -8.40
C GLN A 143 5.53 -15.21 -8.29
N GLN A 144 4.63 -14.61 -7.50
CA GLN A 144 3.30 -15.17 -7.22
C GLN A 144 2.33 -15.03 -8.40
N ALA A 145 2.50 -14.04 -9.28
CA ALA A 145 1.68 -13.91 -10.48
C ALA A 145 2.17 -14.79 -11.65
N SER A 146 3.44 -15.25 -11.62
CA SER A 146 4.02 -16.03 -12.73
C SER A 146 3.17 -17.23 -13.16
N PRO A 147 2.63 -18.07 -12.25
CA PRO A 147 1.82 -19.23 -12.64
C PRO A 147 0.54 -18.85 -13.40
N ALA A 148 -0.07 -17.71 -13.08
CA ALA A 148 -1.25 -17.22 -13.78
C ALA A 148 -0.91 -16.82 -15.22
N PHE A 149 0.21 -16.12 -15.42
CA PHE A 149 0.65 -15.76 -16.78
C PHE A 149 1.18 -16.96 -17.58
N GLU A 150 1.80 -17.94 -16.93
CA GLU A 150 2.16 -19.23 -17.54
C GLU A 150 0.92 -20.00 -17.99
N TYR A 151 -0.16 -19.99 -17.21
CA TYR A 151 -1.44 -20.57 -17.61
C TYR A 151 -1.97 -19.94 -18.92
N LEU A 152 -1.93 -18.60 -19.02
CA LEU A 152 -2.34 -17.89 -20.25
C LEU A 152 -1.42 -18.22 -21.43
N GLU A 153 -0.10 -18.20 -21.23
CA GLU A 153 0.88 -18.56 -22.27
C GLU A 153 0.66 -19.99 -22.81
N ASN A 154 0.32 -20.93 -21.93
CA ASN A 154 0.02 -22.31 -22.30
C ASN A 154 -1.34 -22.47 -22.99
N ALA A 155 -2.34 -21.66 -22.62
CA ALA A 155 -3.63 -21.64 -23.27
C ALA A 155 -3.57 -21.04 -24.68
N LEU A 156 -2.73 -20.01 -24.87
CA LEU A 156 -2.48 -19.40 -26.17
C LEU A 156 -1.78 -20.38 -27.12
N GLY A 157 -2.13 -20.31 -28.41
CA GLY A 157 -1.60 -21.19 -29.44
C GLY A 157 -2.12 -22.64 -29.38
N LYS A 158 -3.18 -22.92 -28.61
CA LYS A 158 -3.87 -24.21 -28.66
C LYS A 158 -4.54 -24.46 -30.02
N PHE A 159 -4.98 -23.39 -30.68
CA PHE A 159 -5.53 -23.41 -32.03
C PHE A 159 -4.60 -22.60 -32.94
N ASP A 160 -4.34 -23.10 -34.14
CA ASP A 160 -3.36 -22.60 -35.10
C ASP A 160 -3.94 -21.60 -36.11
N ASP A 161 -5.25 -21.40 -36.09
CA ASP A 161 -5.96 -20.48 -36.97
C ASP A 161 -5.99 -19.03 -36.45
N GLY A 162 -5.20 -18.68 -35.44
CA GLY A 162 -4.92 -17.30 -35.09
C GLY A 162 -4.28 -17.09 -33.71
N PRO A 163 -3.99 -15.83 -33.34
CA PRO A 163 -3.21 -15.47 -32.16
C PRO A 163 -4.02 -15.38 -30.86
N PHE A 164 -5.34 -15.55 -30.93
CA PHE A 164 -6.26 -15.39 -29.80
C PHE A 164 -6.46 -16.71 -29.02
N LEU A 165 -7.10 -16.64 -27.85
CA LEU A 165 -7.25 -17.81 -26.96
C LEU A 165 -8.01 -18.98 -27.61
N LEU A 166 -8.93 -18.68 -28.54
CA LEU A 166 -9.65 -19.66 -29.36
C LEU A 166 -9.22 -19.60 -30.85
N GLY A 167 -8.00 -19.15 -31.12
CA GLY A 167 -7.47 -18.85 -32.45
C GLY A 167 -7.96 -17.51 -32.99
N GLN A 168 -9.28 -17.36 -33.14
CA GLN A 168 -9.95 -16.11 -33.53
C GLN A 168 -10.41 -15.32 -32.30
N PHE A 169 -10.51 -13.98 -32.43
CA PHE A 169 -10.94 -13.10 -31.33
C PHE A 169 -12.33 -13.48 -30.84
N SER A 170 -12.49 -13.61 -29.53
CA SER A 170 -13.68 -14.19 -28.92
C SER A 170 -14.06 -13.56 -27.57
N LEU A 171 -15.20 -13.99 -27.03
CA LEU A 171 -15.63 -13.66 -25.66
C LEU A 171 -14.57 -14.03 -24.61
N VAL A 172 -13.73 -15.03 -24.88
CA VAL A 172 -12.68 -15.45 -23.95
C VAL A 172 -11.60 -14.38 -23.86
N ASP A 173 -11.15 -13.84 -24.99
CA ASP A 173 -10.17 -12.74 -25.01
C ASP A 173 -10.72 -11.51 -24.28
N ILE A 174 -11.99 -11.17 -24.54
CA ILE A 174 -12.73 -10.10 -23.87
C ILE A 174 -12.80 -10.31 -22.36
N ALA A 175 -12.99 -11.56 -21.90
CA ALA A 175 -13.09 -11.88 -20.48
C ALA A 175 -11.76 -11.64 -19.74
N TYR A 176 -10.62 -11.91 -20.38
CA TYR A 176 -9.30 -11.81 -19.77
C TYR A 176 -8.67 -10.43 -19.91
N ILE A 177 -8.70 -9.81 -21.10
CA ILE A 177 -7.88 -8.62 -21.41
C ILE A 177 -8.03 -7.45 -20.42
N PRO A 178 -9.21 -7.10 -19.87
CA PRO A 178 -9.29 -5.99 -18.92
C PRO A 178 -8.43 -6.22 -17.66
N PHE A 179 -8.24 -7.47 -17.24
CA PHE A 179 -7.39 -7.79 -16.10
C PHE A 179 -5.92 -7.82 -16.52
N VAL A 180 -5.60 -8.52 -17.62
CA VAL A 180 -4.21 -8.65 -18.07
C VAL A 180 -3.62 -7.28 -18.44
N GLU A 181 -4.37 -6.36 -19.07
CA GLU A 181 -3.86 -5.01 -19.39
C GLU A 181 -3.49 -4.24 -18.12
N ARG A 182 -4.34 -4.29 -17.07
CA ARG A 182 -4.10 -3.55 -15.83
C ARG A 182 -2.86 -4.08 -15.13
N PHE A 183 -2.71 -5.39 -15.10
CA PHE A 183 -1.53 -6.03 -14.53
C PHE A 183 -0.28 -5.79 -15.36
N GLN A 184 -0.35 -5.74 -16.69
CA GLN A 184 0.77 -5.33 -17.55
C GLN A 184 1.28 -3.95 -17.17
N ILE A 185 0.36 -2.96 -17.07
CA ILE A 185 0.70 -1.58 -16.70
C ILE A 185 1.30 -1.54 -15.30
N VAL A 186 0.65 -2.16 -14.32
CA VAL A 186 1.09 -2.13 -12.92
C VAL A 186 2.44 -2.82 -12.73
N PHE A 187 2.67 -3.96 -13.38
CA PHE A 187 3.93 -4.69 -13.27
C PHE A 187 5.08 -3.92 -13.92
N ALA A 188 4.85 -3.31 -15.08
CA ALA A 188 5.84 -2.45 -15.72
C ALA A 188 6.16 -1.21 -14.87
N GLU A 189 5.14 -0.48 -14.42
CA GLU A 189 5.33 0.82 -13.77
C GLU A 189 5.76 0.72 -12.31
N VAL A 190 5.22 -0.25 -11.56
CA VAL A 190 5.46 -0.37 -10.12
C VAL A 190 6.56 -1.38 -9.83
N PHE A 191 6.49 -2.56 -10.45
CA PHE A 191 7.40 -3.67 -10.15
C PHE A 191 8.61 -3.73 -11.08
N LYS A 192 8.67 -2.86 -12.10
CA LYS A 192 9.73 -2.84 -13.12
C LYS A 192 9.91 -4.21 -13.79
N HIS A 193 8.80 -4.92 -13.99
CA HIS A 193 8.78 -6.26 -14.58
C HIS A 193 7.87 -6.29 -15.81
N ASP A 194 8.35 -6.90 -16.89
CA ASP A 194 7.57 -7.14 -18.10
C ASP A 194 6.94 -8.53 -18.04
N ILE A 195 5.61 -8.59 -17.95
CA ILE A 195 4.87 -9.86 -17.89
C ILE A 195 4.99 -10.69 -19.17
N THR A 196 5.48 -10.11 -20.27
CA THR A 196 5.70 -10.81 -21.54
C THR A 196 7.09 -11.44 -21.65
N GLU A 197 8.00 -11.14 -20.71
CA GLU A 197 9.32 -11.77 -20.67
C GLU A 197 9.18 -13.30 -20.51
N GLY A 198 9.76 -14.05 -21.45
CA GLY A 198 9.62 -15.51 -21.51
C GLY A 198 8.25 -16.03 -21.96
N ARG A 199 7.32 -15.14 -22.39
CA ARG A 199 5.95 -15.48 -22.78
C ARG A 199 5.62 -14.90 -24.18
N PRO A 200 6.18 -15.46 -25.26
CA PRO A 200 6.08 -14.89 -26.61
C PRO A 200 4.65 -14.93 -27.19
N LYS A 201 3.81 -15.90 -26.83
CA LYS A 201 2.43 -15.92 -27.31
C LYS A 201 1.60 -14.84 -26.62
N LEU A 202 1.83 -14.59 -25.33
CA LEU A 202 1.22 -13.48 -24.61
C LEU A 202 1.63 -12.12 -25.21
N ALA A 203 2.90 -11.94 -25.57
CA ALA A 203 3.35 -10.76 -26.31
C ALA A 203 2.59 -10.59 -27.64
N THR A 204 2.49 -11.67 -28.43
CA THR A 204 1.76 -11.66 -29.72
C THR A 204 0.28 -11.33 -29.52
N TRP A 205 -0.35 -11.92 -28.49
CA TRP A 205 -1.75 -11.66 -28.14
C TRP A 205 -2.00 -10.18 -27.82
N PHE A 206 -1.10 -9.54 -27.06
CA PHE A 206 -1.18 -8.10 -26.81
C PHE A 206 -1.00 -7.26 -28.09
N GLU A 207 -0.06 -7.63 -28.95
CA GLU A 207 0.16 -6.92 -30.22
C GLU A 207 -1.12 -6.92 -31.07
N GLU A 208 -1.76 -8.08 -31.19
CA GLU A 208 -2.96 -8.26 -32.00
C GLU A 208 -4.19 -7.61 -31.39
N LEU A 209 -4.35 -7.66 -30.07
CA LEU A 209 -5.39 -6.90 -29.38
C LEU A 209 -5.24 -5.39 -29.57
N ASN A 210 -4.01 -4.87 -29.52
CA ASN A 210 -3.76 -3.44 -29.72
C ASN A 210 -4.07 -2.95 -31.15
N LYS A 211 -4.29 -3.84 -32.11
CA LYS A 211 -4.79 -3.51 -33.46
C LYS A 211 -6.31 -3.35 -33.51
N LEU A 212 -7.04 -3.76 -32.47
CA LEU A 212 -8.51 -3.70 -32.41
C LEU A 212 -8.99 -2.38 -31.80
N ASN A 213 -9.54 -1.48 -32.62
CA ASN A 213 -10.15 -0.22 -32.14
C ASN A 213 -11.24 -0.47 -31.08
N ALA A 214 -12.00 -1.56 -31.23
CA ALA A 214 -13.03 -1.96 -30.27
C ALA A 214 -12.50 -2.14 -28.84
N TYR A 215 -11.23 -2.52 -28.70
CA TYR A 215 -10.54 -2.64 -27.43
C TYR A 215 -9.81 -1.35 -27.06
N THR A 216 -9.00 -0.78 -27.96
CA THR A 216 -8.13 0.36 -27.62
C THR A 216 -8.90 1.62 -27.24
N GLU A 217 -10.12 1.82 -27.76
CA GLU A 217 -11.01 2.91 -27.37
C GLU A 217 -11.59 2.79 -25.94
N THR A 218 -11.49 1.61 -25.33
CA THR A 218 -12.00 1.34 -23.97
C THR A 218 -10.95 1.51 -22.88
N ARG A 219 -9.68 1.72 -23.27
CA ARG A 219 -8.56 1.76 -22.35
C ARG A 219 -8.59 3.02 -21.50
N VAL A 220 -8.22 2.84 -20.25
CA VAL A 220 -8.12 3.90 -19.25
C VAL A 220 -6.71 4.48 -19.30
N ASP A 221 -6.55 5.73 -18.87
CA ASP A 221 -5.23 6.31 -18.71
C ASP A 221 -4.34 5.41 -17.80
N PRO A 222 -3.13 5.03 -18.25
CA PRO A 222 -2.26 4.15 -17.47
C PRO A 222 -1.93 4.69 -16.08
N GLN A 223 -1.78 6.01 -15.92
CA GLN A 223 -1.49 6.63 -14.63
C GLN A 223 -2.68 6.49 -13.68
N GLU A 224 -3.92 6.65 -14.17
CA GLU A 224 -5.11 6.42 -13.36
C GLU A 224 -5.18 4.97 -12.84
N ILE A 225 -4.80 3.99 -13.66
CA ILE A 225 -4.70 2.58 -13.25
C ILE A 225 -3.63 2.39 -12.18
N VAL A 226 -2.43 2.95 -12.38
CA VAL A 226 -1.34 2.87 -11.39
C VAL A 226 -1.77 3.50 -10.07
N ASP A 227 -2.37 4.68 -10.10
CA ASP A 227 -2.80 5.40 -8.90
C ASP A 227 -3.90 4.65 -8.17
N LEU A 228 -4.87 4.08 -8.90
CA LEU A 228 -5.92 3.24 -8.34
C LEU A 228 -5.33 2.01 -7.65
N PHE A 229 -4.42 1.29 -8.31
CA PHE A 229 -3.80 0.10 -7.74
C PHE A 229 -2.91 0.42 -6.55
N LYS A 230 -2.14 1.52 -6.64
CA LYS A 230 -1.36 2.05 -5.52
C LYS A 230 -2.26 2.33 -4.33
N LYS A 231 -3.35 3.07 -4.51
CA LYS A 231 -4.29 3.40 -3.43
C LYS A 231 -4.99 2.15 -2.86
N ARG A 232 -5.40 1.20 -3.72
CA ARG A 232 -6.33 0.13 -3.34
C ARG A 232 -5.65 -1.14 -2.83
N PHE A 233 -4.49 -1.48 -3.40
CA PHE A 233 -3.82 -2.76 -3.19
C PHE A 233 -2.40 -2.61 -2.68
N LEU A 234 -1.70 -1.53 -3.05
CA LEU A 234 -0.29 -1.32 -2.72
C LEU A 234 -0.04 -0.34 -1.57
N ALA A 235 -1.06 0.40 -1.15
CA ALA A 235 -0.99 1.28 0.03
C ALA A 235 -0.71 0.49 1.32
N SER A 236 -0.93 -0.82 1.29
CA SER A 236 -0.66 -1.76 2.39
C SER A 236 0.31 -2.89 2.03
N SER A 237 0.77 -3.00 0.78
CA SER A 237 1.68 -4.08 0.34
C SER A 237 3.02 -3.53 -0.19
N LYS A 238 4.04 -3.72 0.65
CA LYS A 238 5.42 -4.18 0.37
C LYS A 238 6.12 -3.84 -0.96
N ILE A 239 5.84 -2.71 -1.59
CA ILE A 239 6.75 -2.14 -2.58
C ILE A 239 6.95 -0.69 -2.19
N GLY A 240 8.15 -0.39 -1.67
CA GLY A 240 8.95 0.79 -2.02
C GLY A 240 8.31 2.18 -2.08
N LEU A 241 7.06 2.38 -1.68
CA LEU A 241 6.52 3.67 -1.34
C LEU A 241 7.07 3.92 0.06
N GLN A 242 8.19 4.64 0.13
CA GLN A 242 8.28 5.65 1.18
C GLN A 242 6.93 6.36 1.14
N ALA A 243 6.04 6.07 2.11
CA ALA A 243 4.84 6.86 2.30
C ALA A 243 5.31 8.30 2.19
N VAL A 244 4.83 9.05 1.19
CA VAL A 244 5.32 10.40 0.90
C VAL A 244 5.34 11.14 2.23
N ARG A 245 6.54 11.32 2.77
CA ARG A 245 6.73 11.86 4.12
C ARG A 245 6.18 13.27 4.07
N PRO A 246 5.11 13.62 4.82
CA PRO A 246 4.69 15.01 4.85
C PRO A 246 5.90 15.91 5.16
N PRO A 247 6.02 17.08 4.52
CA PRO A 247 7.11 17.98 4.84
C PRO A 247 7.01 18.41 6.32
N PRO A 248 8.14 18.49 7.06
CA PRO A 248 8.14 19.01 8.42
C PRO A 248 7.57 20.44 8.47
N LEU A 249 6.68 20.70 9.42
CA LEU A 249 6.14 22.03 9.68
C LEU A 249 7.17 22.87 10.42
N THR A 250 7.31 24.11 9.97
CA THR A 250 8.30 25.09 10.44
C THR A 250 7.63 26.25 11.17
N SER A 251 8.41 27.25 11.61
CA SER A 251 7.89 28.49 12.22
C SER A 251 6.93 29.28 11.35
N THR A 252 6.98 29.11 10.03
CA THR A 252 6.11 29.78 9.06
C THR A 252 4.86 28.97 8.70
N SER A 253 4.75 27.73 9.19
CA SER A 253 3.62 26.86 8.89
C SER A 253 2.43 27.16 9.80
N ASP A 254 1.22 27.15 9.25
CA ASP A 254 -0.01 27.23 10.04
C ASP A 254 -0.26 25.93 10.83
N PRO A 255 -0.90 26.01 12.01
CA PRO A 255 -1.30 24.82 12.76
C PRO A 255 -2.34 24.00 11.96
N PRO A 256 -2.31 22.67 12.03
CA PRO A 256 -3.44 21.88 11.57
C PRO A 256 -4.70 22.21 12.40
N PRO A 257 -5.91 21.95 11.89
CA PRO A 257 -7.12 22.05 12.71
C PRO A 257 -6.98 21.14 13.94
N LEU A 258 -7.21 21.68 15.13
CA LEU A 258 -7.06 20.92 16.38
C LEU A 258 -8.41 20.40 16.85
N PHE A 259 -8.42 19.16 17.35
CA PHE A 259 -9.58 18.48 17.92
C PHE A 259 -10.78 18.37 16.95
N ASP A 260 -10.50 18.29 15.66
CA ASP A 260 -11.48 18.14 14.57
C ASP A 260 -11.96 16.68 14.37
N GLY A 261 -11.58 15.78 15.28
CA GLY A 261 -11.83 14.34 15.18
C GLY A 261 -10.74 13.55 14.46
N THR A 262 -9.76 14.21 13.83
CA THR A 262 -8.61 13.53 13.23
C THR A 262 -7.59 13.17 14.31
N THR A 263 -7.15 11.91 14.34
CA THR A 263 -6.04 11.51 15.22
C THR A 263 -4.70 11.90 14.59
N ARG A 264 -3.88 12.67 15.30
CA ARG A 264 -2.58 13.18 14.80
C ARG A 264 -1.45 12.75 15.72
N LEU A 265 -0.41 12.18 15.13
CA LEU A 265 0.86 11.90 15.79
C LEU A 265 1.88 12.95 15.35
N TYR A 266 2.20 13.87 16.24
CA TYR A 266 3.23 14.88 16.04
C TYR A 266 4.60 14.25 16.27
N ILE A 267 5.48 14.32 15.28
CA ILE A 267 6.79 13.65 15.28
C ILE A 267 7.90 14.58 14.83
N SER A 268 9.14 14.14 14.97
CA SER A 268 10.23 14.56 14.09
C SER A 268 10.87 13.32 13.51
N TYR A 269 11.15 13.30 12.20
CA TYR A 269 11.70 12.12 11.53
C TYR A 269 13.02 11.64 12.15
N SER A 270 13.83 12.58 12.66
CA SER A 270 15.12 12.25 13.28
C SER A 270 15.03 11.82 14.75
N CYS A 271 13.85 11.87 15.39
CA CYS A 271 13.70 11.60 16.82
C CYS A 271 13.49 10.10 17.11
N PRO A 272 14.37 9.42 17.88
CA PRO A 272 14.22 7.99 18.19
C PRO A 272 12.97 7.70 19.03
N TYR A 273 12.61 8.60 19.94
CA TYR A 273 11.41 8.47 20.77
C TYR A 273 10.13 8.52 19.90
N ALA A 274 10.10 9.40 18.90
CA ALA A 274 8.97 9.49 17.98
C ALA A 274 8.90 8.29 17.03
N GLN A 275 10.07 7.75 16.66
CA GLN A 275 10.17 6.53 15.85
C GLN A 275 9.48 5.34 16.53
N ARG A 276 9.53 5.19 17.86
CA ARG A 276 8.79 4.14 18.60
C ARG A 276 7.30 4.12 18.24
N VAL A 277 6.66 5.28 18.32
CA VAL A 277 5.21 5.42 18.06
C VAL A 277 4.91 5.30 16.57
N TRP A 278 5.82 5.76 15.71
CA TRP A 278 5.68 5.60 14.26
C TRP A 278 5.77 4.12 13.84
N ILE A 279 6.71 3.34 14.39
CA ILE A 279 6.79 1.89 14.15
C ILE A 279 5.50 1.22 14.62
N THR A 280 5.04 1.53 15.83
CA THR A 280 3.79 0.97 16.40
C THR A 280 2.59 1.25 15.48
N ARG A 281 2.44 2.51 15.04
CA ARG A 281 1.41 2.93 14.07
C ARG A 281 1.47 2.12 12.79
N ASN A 282 2.66 1.98 12.20
CA ASN A 282 2.82 1.29 10.93
C ASN A 282 2.57 -0.21 11.05
N TYR A 283 3.05 -0.82 12.14
CA TYR A 283 2.93 -2.26 12.40
C TYR A 283 1.47 -2.67 12.61
N LYS A 284 0.69 -1.83 13.28
CA LYS A 284 -0.75 -2.05 13.48
C LYS A 284 -1.60 -1.66 12.27
N GLY A 285 -1.02 -1.21 11.16
CA GLY A 285 -1.77 -0.81 9.95
C GLY A 285 -2.59 0.48 10.14
N LEU A 286 -2.17 1.37 11.04
CA LEU A 286 -2.92 2.57 11.44
C LEU A 286 -2.58 3.81 10.59
N GLN A 287 -2.02 3.63 9.40
CA GLN A 287 -1.56 4.72 8.56
C GLN A 287 -2.68 5.68 8.14
N ASP A 288 -3.87 5.14 7.90
CA ASP A 288 -5.05 5.93 7.52
C ASP A 288 -5.75 6.57 8.72
N LYS A 289 -5.64 5.94 9.91
CA LYS A 289 -6.32 6.37 11.14
C LYS A 289 -5.54 7.42 11.92
N ILE A 290 -4.21 7.31 11.96
CA ILE A 290 -3.31 8.24 12.66
C ILE A 290 -2.53 9.02 11.60
N LYS A 291 -2.72 10.33 11.48
CA LYS A 291 -1.95 11.16 10.54
C LYS A 291 -0.63 11.61 11.17
N LEU A 292 0.46 11.56 10.40
CA LEU A 292 1.74 12.09 10.85
C LEU A 292 1.76 13.60 10.65
N VAL A 293 2.18 14.32 11.68
CA VAL A 293 2.46 15.76 11.63
C VAL A 293 3.93 15.97 12.00
N PRO A 294 4.85 15.92 11.03
CA PRO A 294 6.25 16.14 11.31
C PRO A 294 6.51 17.61 11.64
N ILE A 295 7.33 17.83 12.65
CA ILE A 295 7.74 19.14 13.16
C ILE A 295 9.26 19.26 12.95
N ASP A 296 9.69 20.37 12.35
CA ASP A 296 11.10 20.72 12.34
C ASP A 296 11.49 21.14 13.76
N LEU A 297 12.48 20.45 14.36
CA LEU A 297 12.92 20.75 15.72
C LEU A 297 13.94 21.88 15.77
N GLN A 298 14.57 22.25 14.64
CA GLN A 298 15.47 23.39 14.53
C GLN A 298 14.72 24.69 14.22
N ASP A 299 13.62 24.59 13.47
CA ASP A 299 12.75 25.72 13.12
C ASP A 299 11.30 25.47 13.59
N ARG A 300 11.13 25.33 14.91
CA ARG A 300 9.86 24.85 15.47
C ARG A 300 8.76 25.91 15.44
N PRO A 301 7.52 25.58 15.01
CA PRO A 301 6.37 26.47 15.16
C PRO A 301 6.02 26.78 16.62
N ALA A 302 5.86 28.07 16.93
CA ALA A 302 5.45 28.55 18.25
C ALA A 302 4.09 27.97 18.68
N TRP A 303 3.15 27.82 17.72
CA TRP A 303 1.83 27.27 17.97
C TRP A 303 1.86 25.84 18.51
N TYR A 304 2.92 25.05 18.26
CA TYR A 304 2.98 23.68 18.77
C TYR A 304 3.02 23.69 20.29
N LYS A 305 3.85 24.53 20.90
CA LYS A 305 3.88 24.72 22.34
C LYS A 305 2.62 25.39 22.87
N GLU A 306 2.17 26.44 22.18
CA GLU A 306 1.09 27.30 22.69
C GLU A 306 -0.29 26.67 22.59
N LYS A 307 -0.52 25.84 21.57
CA LYS A 307 -1.87 25.37 21.20
C LYS A 307 -2.02 23.85 21.20
N VAL A 308 -0.94 23.09 21.04
CA VAL A 308 -1.01 21.62 20.89
C VAL A 308 -0.48 20.91 22.12
N TYR A 309 0.79 21.10 22.45
CA TYR A 309 1.45 20.35 23.51
C TYR A 309 2.40 21.25 24.32
N PRO A 310 1.98 21.76 25.50
CA PRO A 310 2.73 22.73 26.32
C PRO A 310 4.15 22.30 26.71
N GLU A 311 4.35 20.99 26.89
CA GLU A 311 5.64 20.37 27.19
C GLU A 311 6.63 20.55 26.03
N ASN A 312 6.12 20.85 24.83
CA ASN A 312 6.90 21.19 23.65
C ASN A 312 7.92 20.09 23.31
N LYS A 313 7.49 18.83 23.37
CA LYS A 313 8.30 17.66 23.01
C LYS A 313 7.60 16.85 21.92
N VAL A 314 8.36 16.02 21.22
CA VAL A 314 7.84 14.98 20.31
C VAL A 314 8.37 13.62 20.76
N PRO A 315 7.60 12.53 20.65
CA PRO A 315 6.26 12.46 20.07
C PRO A 315 5.17 13.03 20.99
N SER A 316 4.07 13.49 20.38
CA SER A 316 2.79 13.68 21.06
C SER A 316 1.64 13.19 20.17
N LEU A 317 0.58 12.67 20.79
CA LEU A 317 -0.58 12.08 20.10
C LEU A 317 -1.85 12.85 20.48
N GLU A 318 -2.47 13.49 19.51
CA GLU A 318 -3.82 14.06 19.61
C GLU A 318 -4.84 12.97 19.30
N HIS A 319 -5.69 12.64 20.27
CA HIS A 319 -6.76 11.65 20.15
C HIS A 319 -7.86 11.93 21.16
N ASN A 320 -9.13 11.83 20.75
CA ASN A 320 -10.31 12.01 21.62
C ASN A 320 -10.29 13.31 22.46
N GLY A 321 -9.99 14.44 21.82
CA GLY A 321 -10.04 15.75 22.47
C GLY A 321 -8.89 16.05 23.44
N LYS A 322 -7.86 15.21 23.49
CA LYS A 322 -6.67 15.41 24.33
C LYS A 322 -5.38 15.15 23.56
N VAL A 323 -4.28 15.72 24.06
CA VAL A 323 -2.93 15.43 23.59
C VAL A 323 -2.17 14.68 24.67
N LEU A 324 -1.58 13.56 24.28
CA LEU A 324 -0.79 12.67 25.14
C LEU A 324 0.69 12.75 24.74
N GLY A 325 1.59 12.68 25.70
CA GLY A 325 3.03 12.61 25.46
C GLY A 325 3.64 11.31 25.97
N GLU A 326 4.97 11.30 26.06
CA GLU A 326 5.82 10.18 26.52
C GLU A 326 5.79 8.94 25.61
N SER A 327 6.88 8.70 24.88
CA SER A 327 6.93 7.68 23.82
C SER A 327 6.54 6.26 24.27
N LEU A 328 6.93 5.85 25.48
CA LEU A 328 6.62 4.51 26.01
C LEU A 328 5.14 4.37 26.40
N ASP A 329 4.54 5.45 26.89
CA ASP A 329 3.11 5.48 27.19
C ASP A 329 2.30 5.54 25.90
N LEU A 330 2.77 6.27 24.89
CA LEU A 330 2.12 6.34 23.58
C LEU A 330 2.10 5.00 22.85
N ILE A 331 3.19 4.22 22.85
CA ILE A 331 3.14 2.90 22.21
C ILE A 331 2.16 1.95 22.90
N LYS A 332 2.06 2.00 24.23
CA LYS A 332 1.06 1.25 25.01
C LYS A 332 -0.36 1.76 24.72
N TYR A 333 -0.54 3.07 24.69
CA TYR A 333 -1.82 3.71 24.42
C TYR A 333 -2.33 3.34 23.03
N VAL A 334 -1.48 3.41 22.01
CA VAL A 334 -1.82 3.01 20.64
C VAL A 334 -2.14 1.53 20.55
N ASP A 335 -1.39 0.66 21.25
CA ASP A 335 -1.65 -0.78 21.23
C ASP A 335 -3.02 -1.15 21.85
N VAL A 336 -3.41 -0.47 22.92
CA VAL A 336 -4.66 -0.72 23.66
C VAL A 336 -5.89 -0.08 23.01
N ASN A 337 -5.76 1.13 22.46
CA ASN A 337 -6.92 1.94 22.03
C ASN A 337 -7.22 1.85 20.53
N PHE A 338 -6.39 1.18 19.74
CA PHE A 338 -6.59 1.02 18.30
C PHE A 338 -6.55 -0.45 17.89
N GLU A 339 -7.38 -0.79 16.91
CA GLU A 339 -7.42 -2.11 16.29
C GLU A 339 -6.07 -2.50 15.66
N GLY A 340 -5.86 -3.80 15.48
CA GLY A 340 -4.66 -4.38 14.87
C GLY A 340 -4.02 -5.45 15.75
N THR A 341 -2.95 -6.08 15.25
CA THR A 341 -2.22 -7.11 15.98
C THR A 341 -1.76 -6.57 17.35
N PRO A 342 -2.08 -7.24 18.47
CA PRO A 342 -1.58 -6.87 19.80
C PRO A 342 -0.06 -6.99 19.87
N LEU A 343 0.61 -6.02 20.49
CA LEU A 343 2.06 -5.98 20.66
C LEU A 343 2.51 -6.29 22.10
N VAL A 344 1.55 -6.51 22.99
CA VAL A 344 1.78 -7.07 24.33
C VAL A 344 1.34 -8.55 24.32
N PRO A 345 2.26 -9.51 24.57
CA PRO A 345 1.91 -10.93 24.64
C PRO A 345 0.86 -11.20 25.72
N SER A 346 0.02 -12.23 25.54
CA SER A 346 -0.96 -12.66 26.55
C SER A 346 -0.32 -13.39 27.73
N ASP A 347 0.83 -14.03 27.51
CA ASP A 347 1.59 -14.80 28.48
C ASP A 347 2.06 -13.95 29.69
N PRO A 348 1.74 -14.35 30.94
CA PRO A 348 2.11 -13.58 32.13
C PRO A 348 3.63 -13.40 32.34
N ALA A 349 4.45 -14.41 32.05
CA ALA A 349 5.90 -14.34 32.23
C ALA A 349 6.53 -13.40 31.19
N LYS A 350 6.02 -13.40 29.96
CA LYS A 350 6.42 -12.43 28.93
C LYS A 350 6.04 -11.00 29.30
N LYS A 351 4.85 -10.79 29.90
CA LYS A 351 4.43 -9.48 30.40
C LYS A 351 5.36 -8.96 31.49
N GLU A 352 5.61 -9.76 32.53
CA GLU A 352 6.50 -9.38 33.65
C GLU A 352 7.91 -9.03 33.15
N PHE A 353 8.47 -9.88 32.28
CA PHE A 353 9.79 -9.61 31.71
C PHE A 353 9.79 -8.38 30.78
N GLY A 354 8.73 -8.19 30.00
CA GLY A 354 8.58 -7.03 29.15
C GLY A 354 8.48 -5.72 29.93
N GLU A 355 7.76 -5.71 31.05
CA GLU A 355 7.70 -4.57 31.98
C GLU A 355 9.08 -4.25 32.57
N HIS A 356 9.83 -5.29 32.97
CA HIS A 356 11.21 -5.13 33.43
C HIS A 356 12.09 -4.47 32.36
N LEU A 357 12.07 -4.98 31.12
CA LEU A 357 12.85 -4.42 30.01
C LEU A 357 12.43 -2.97 29.69
N ILE A 358 11.12 -2.70 29.61
CA ILE A 358 10.62 -1.33 29.38
C ILE A 358 11.07 -0.37 30.49
N SER A 359 11.08 -0.81 31.75
CA SER A 359 11.55 0.03 32.87
C SER A 359 13.04 0.35 32.82
N HIS A 360 13.84 -0.49 32.13
CA HIS A 360 15.29 -0.34 32.05
C HIS A 360 15.74 0.46 30.81
N VAL A 361 14.87 0.66 29.81
CA VAL A 361 15.26 1.24 28.51
C VAL A 361 15.88 2.63 28.62
N ASP A 362 15.44 3.46 29.56
CA ASP A 362 15.99 4.82 29.73
C ASP A 362 17.39 4.79 30.37
N THR A 363 17.64 3.88 31.31
CA THR A 363 18.99 3.62 31.84
C THR A 363 19.91 3.10 30.74
N PHE A 364 19.44 2.12 29.96
CA PHE A 364 20.16 1.60 28.80
C PHE A 364 20.59 2.71 27.82
N ASN A 365 19.65 3.59 27.46
CA ASN A 365 19.92 4.71 26.55
C ASN A 365 20.88 5.76 27.16
N LYS A 366 20.77 6.02 28.47
CA LYS A 366 21.65 6.93 29.19
C LYS A 366 23.08 6.39 29.21
N ASP A 367 23.26 5.10 29.45
CA ASP A 367 24.56 4.45 29.54
C ASP A 367 25.25 4.46 28.17
N LEU A 368 24.54 4.09 27.09
CA LEU A 368 25.06 4.16 25.72
C LEU A 368 25.35 5.59 25.26
N ASN A 369 24.57 6.59 25.68
CA ASN A 369 24.92 7.98 25.39
C ASN A 369 26.15 8.46 26.15
N SER A 370 26.37 7.94 27.36
CA SER A 370 27.50 8.32 28.20
C SER A 370 28.80 7.67 27.71
N SER A 371 28.74 6.44 27.21
CA SER A 371 29.90 5.74 26.65
C SER A 371 30.56 6.50 25.49
N LEU A 372 29.76 7.21 24.68
CA LEU A 372 30.26 8.03 23.56
C LEU A 372 31.21 9.16 23.98
N LYS A 373 31.23 9.54 25.27
CA LYS A 373 32.12 10.59 25.80
C LYS A 373 33.44 10.04 26.38
N GLY A 374 33.55 8.74 26.53
CA GLY A 374 34.69 8.04 27.13
C GLY A 374 35.42 7.17 26.11
N ASP A 375 35.66 5.90 26.48
CA ASP A 375 35.99 4.83 25.54
C ASP A 375 34.68 4.17 25.09
N PRO A 376 34.16 4.49 23.90
CA PRO A 376 32.83 4.04 23.50
C PRO A 376 32.74 2.52 23.37
N VAL A 377 33.82 1.87 22.91
CA VAL A 377 33.85 0.41 22.68
C VAL A 377 33.79 -0.32 24.00
N GLN A 378 34.66 0.06 24.95
CA GLN A 378 34.72 -0.59 26.25
C GLN A 378 33.48 -0.27 27.10
N GLN A 379 33.03 0.99 27.10
CA GLN A 379 31.96 1.44 28.01
C GLN A 379 30.56 1.07 27.52
N ALA A 380 30.35 0.84 26.22
CA ALA A 380 29.05 0.37 25.70
C ALA A 380 28.87 -1.15 25.79
N SER A 381 29.95 -1.93 25.93
CA SER A 381 29.89 -3.40 25.96
C SER A 381 28.89 -3.95 26.98
N PRO A 382 28.84 -3.46 28.24
CA PRO A 382 27.88 -3.98 29.23
C PRO A 382 26.42 -3.79 28.82
N SER A 383 26.10 -2.70 28.12
CA SER A 383 24.74 -2.47 27.61
C SER A 383 24.39 -3.45 26.50
N PHE A 384 25.30 -3.70 25.54
CA PHE A 384 25.05 -4.68 24.49
C PHE A 384 25.02 -6.12 25.02
N GLU A 385 25.84 -6.45 26.04
CA GLU A 385 25.79 -7.72 26.76
C GLU A 385 24.47 -7.90 27.51
N TYR A 386 23.91 -6.83 28.11
CA TYR A 386 22.59 -6.88 28.71
C TYR A 386 21.51 -7.29 27.70
N LEU A 387 21.54 -6.73 26.48
CA LEU A 387 20.61 -7.12 25.42
C LEU A 387 20.84 -8.55 24.93
N GLU A 388 22.09 -8.95 24.73
CA GLU A 388 22.43 -10.33 24.35
C GLU A 388 21.91 -11.35 25.39
N ASN A 389 21.99 -11.01 26.67
CA ASN A 389 21.47 -11.86 27.76
C ASN A 389 19.94 -11.85 27.85
N ALA A 390 19.29 -10.73 27.53
CA ALA A 390 17.84 -10.63 27.48
C ALA A 390 17.24 -11.41 26.30
N LEU A 391 17.93 -11.39 25.15
CA LEU A 391 17.54 -12.13 23.96
C LEU A 391 17.66 -13.65 24.18
N GLY A 392 16.75 -14.40 23.57
CA GLY A 392 16.68 -15.86 23.71
C GLY A 392 16.18 -16.35 25.08
N LYS A 393 15.59 -15.47 25.90
CA LYS A 393 14.87 -15.88 27.12
C LYS A 393 13.65 -16.77 26.80
N PHE A 394 13.03 -16.55 25.64
CA PHE A 394 11.92 -17.33 25.12
C PHE A 394 12.34 -17.98 23.79
N ASP A 395 11.82 -19.17 23.50
CA ASP A 395 12.24 -20.05 22.40
C ASP A 395 11.35 -19.97 21.15
N ASP A 396 10.28 -19.17 21.18
CA ASP A 396 9.32 -18.99 20.09
C ASP A 396 9.69 -17.85 19.13
N GLY A 397 10.94 -17.41 19.15
CA GLY A 397 11.53 -16.56 18.11
C GLY A 397 12.68 -15.68 18.59
N PRO A 398 13.24 -14.86 17.67
CA PRO A 398 14.47 -14.10 17.87
C PRO A 398 14.25 -12.74 18.57
N PHE A 399 13.02 -12.40 18.96
CA PHE A 399 12.66 -11.12 19.58
C PHE A 399 12.84 -11.14 21.11
N LEU A 400 12.82 -9.96 21.75
CA LEU A 400 13.07 -9.84 23.20
C LEU A 400 12.05 -10.62 24.05
N LEU A 401 10.81 -10.75 23.57
CA LEU A 401 9.77 -11.59 24.16
C LEU A 401 9.46 -12.84 23.32
N GLY A 402 10.40 -13.29 22.49
CA GLY A 402 10.26 -14.36 21.49
C GLY A 402 9.51 -13.90 20.23
N GLN A 403 8.44 -13.14 20.39
CA GLN A 403 7.69 -12.50 19.29
C GLN A 403 7.87 -10.98 19.30
N PHE A 404 7.76 -10.35 18.13
CA PHE A 404 7.91 -8.90 18.00
C PHE A 404 6.85 -8.16 18.84
N SER A 405 7.31 -7.24 19.69
CA SER A 405 6.51 -6.66 20.76
C SER A 405 6.80 -5.17 20.97
N LEU A 406 6.05 -4.55 21.88
CA LEU A 406 6.33 -3.18 22.33
C LEU A 406 7.74 -3.03 22.92
N VAL A 407 8.34 -4.11 23.44
CA VAL A 407 9.71 -4.10 23.97
C VAL A 407 10.71 -3.92 22.83
N ASP A 408 10.58 -4.67 21.75
CA ASP A 408 11.46 -4.53 20.58
C ASP A 408 11.38 -3.11 20.01
N ILE A 409 10.15 -2.57 19.91
CA ILE A 409 9.89 -1.19 19.49
C ILE A 409 10.53 -0.16 20.43
N ALA A 410 10.61 -0.43 21.73
CA ALA A 410 11.23 0.48 22.70
C ALA A 410 12.75 0.61 22.49
N TYR A 411 13.41 -0.47 22.08
CA TYR A 411 14.87 -0.54 21.92
C TYR A 411 15.36 -0.25 20.50
N ILE A 412 14.69 -0.73 19.44
CA ILE A 412 15.22 -0.67 18.07
C ILE A 412 15.61 0.73 17.57
N PRO A 413 14.86 1.82 17.84
CA PRO A 413 15.27 3.14 17.36
C PRO A 413 16.65 3.58 17.89
N PHE A 414 17.02 3.10 19.09
CA PHE A 414 18.30 3.41 19.72
C PHE A 414 19.39 2.49 19.20
N ILE A 415 19.13 1.18 19.12
CA ILE A 415 20.09 0.23 18.56
C ILE A 415 20.46 0.57 17.12
N GLU A 416 19.50 0.97 16.29
CA GLU A 416 19.77 1.48 14.94
C GLU A 416 20.80 2.61 14.94
N ARG A 417 20.60 3.61 15.80
CA ARG A 417 21.49 4.77 15.89
C ARG A 417 22.88 4.36 16.37
N TYR A 418 22.97 3.53 17.41
CA TYR A 418 24.26 3.09 17.91
C TYR A 418 24.97 2.15 16.93
N GLN A 419 24.26 1.28 16.22
CA GLN A 419 24.85 0.45 15.17
C GLN A 419 25.52 1.34 14.11
N ILE A 420 24.83 2.37 13.62
CA ILE A 420 25.37 3.32 12.64
C ILE A 420 26.55 4.11 13.22
N VAL A 421 26.40 4.66 14.43
CA VAL A 421 27.45 5.47 15.06
C VAL A 421 28.72 4.67 15.33
N PHE A 422 28.60 3.44 15.83
CA PHE A 422 29.74 2.57 16.08
C PHE A 422 30.41 2.09 14.80
N ALA A 423 29.64 1.70 13.78
CA ALA A 423 30.19 1.32 12.49
C ALA A 423 30.90 2.50 11.81
N GLU A 424 30.28 3.68 11.78
CA GLU A 424 30.81 4.82 11.03
C GLU A 424 31.94 5.56 11.74
N LEU A 425 31.80 5.83 13.04
CA LEU A 425 32.74 6.67 13.79
C LEU A 425 33.83 5.88 14.50
N PHE A 426 33.54 4.64 14.91
CA PHE A 426 34.47 3.83 15.70
C PHE A 426 34.96 2.57 14.97
N LYS A 427 34.41 2.28 13.77
CA LYS A 427 34.74 1.07 12.98
C LYS A 427 34.55 -0.21 13.79
N GLN A 428 33.45 -0.27 14.54
CA GLN A 428 33.08 -1.41 15.38
C GLN A 428 31.69 -1.92 15.00
N ASP A 429 31.54 -3.24 14.97
CA ASP A 429 30.24 -3.89 14.88
C ASP A 429 29.72 -4.21 16.29
N ILE A 430 28.60 -3.62 16.67
CA ILE A 430 27.99 -3.84 17.99
C ILE A 430 27.51 -5.30 18.18
N ALA A 431 27.30 -6.03 17.08
CA ALA A 431 26.87 -7.42 17.09
C ALA A 431 28.04 -8.42 17.13
N GLU A 432 29.29 -7.96 17.00
CA GLU A 432 30.46 -8.83 17.08
C GLU A 432 30.54 -9.53 18.45
N GLY A 433 30.60 -10.88 18.44
CA GLY A 433 30.54 -11.70 19.64
C GLY A 433 29.16 -11.80 20.32
N ARG A 434 28.10 -11.24 19.71
CA ARG A 434 26.73 -11.20 20.24
C ARG A 434 25.73 -11.77 19.21
N PRO A 435 25.70 -13.10 19.04
CA PRO A 435 24.94 -13.76 17.96
C PRO A 435 23.42 -13.56 18.07
N LYS A 436 22.86 -13.44 19.29
CA LYS A 436 21.42 -13.20 19.42
C LYS A 436 21.07 -11.77 19.06
N LEU A 437 21.90 -10.80 19.43
CA LEU A 437 21.75 -9.42 18.98
C LEU A 437 21.86 -9.31 17.45
N ALA A 438 22.80 -10.04 16.83
CA ALA A 438 22.91 -10.13 15.38
C ALA A 438 21.61 -10.65 14.74
N ALA A 439 21.09 -11.78 15.25
CA ALA A 439 19.83 -12.36 14.77
C ALA A 439 18.63 -11.43 14.98
N TRP A 440 18.55 -10.76 16.13
CA TRP A 440 17.51 -9.78 16.42
C TRP A 440 17.55 -8.59 15.45
N ILE A 441 18.74 -8.03 15.19
CA ILE A 441 18.92 -6.95 14.21
C ILE A 441 18.50 -7.43 12.82
N GLU A 442 18.92 -8.62 12.39
CA GLU A 442 18.55 -9.19 11.10
C GLU A 442 17.02 -9.29 10.94
N GLU A 443 16.34 -9.83 11.96
CA GLU A 443 14.91 -10.10 11.91
C GLU A 443 14.07 -8.82 12.03
N VAL A 444 14.48 -7.87 12.86
CA VAL A 444 13.82 -6.55 12.91
C VAL A 444 13.98 -5.81 11.57
N ASN A 445 15.10 -5.97 10.87
CA ASN A 445 15.29 -5.40 9.53
C ASN A 445 14.39 -6.00 8.45
N LYS A 446 13.73 -7.13 8.72
CA LYS A 446 12.69 -7.71 7.83
C LYS A 446 11.30 -7.11 8.07
N ILE A 447 11.14 -6.26 9.09
CA ILE A 447 9.86 -5.65 9.47
C ILE A 447 9.64 -4.33 8.71
N ASP A 448 8.72 -4.34 7.75
CA ASP A 448 8.41 -3.16 6.91
C ASP A 448 7.99 -1.94 7.72
N ALA A 449 7.21 -2.17 8.79
CA ALA A 449 6.76 -1.11 9.69
C ALA A 449 7.91 -0.34 10.32
N TYR A 450 9.05 -1.01 10.52
CA TYR A 450 10.28 -0.44 11.03
C TYR A 450 11.13 0.17 9.92
N THR A 451 11.39 -0.54 8.83
CA THR A 451 12.28 -0.07 7.75
C THR A 451 11.78 1.23 7.11
N GLN A 452 10.47 1.43 7.01
CA GLN A 452 9.86 2.69 6.51
C GLN A 452 10.19 3.93 7.38
N THR A 453 10.59 3.72 8.63
CA THR A 453 10.87 4.79 9.61
C THR A 453 12.34 5.20 9.66
N LYS A 454 13.23 4.44 9.02
CA LYS A 454 14.67 4.69 9.02
C LYS A 454 15.02 6.01 8.36
N ASN A 455 16.06 6.67 8.85
CA ASN A 455 16.65 7.82 8.16
C ASN A 455 17.91 7.40 7.41
N ASP A 456 18.45 8.32 6.63
CA ASP A 456 19.75 8.14 6.01
C ASP A 456 20.82 7.87 7.11
N PRO A 457 21.53 6.73 7.06
CA PRO A 457 22.60 6.44 8.00
C PRO A 457 23.68 7.52 8.05
N GLN A 458 23.99 8.16 6.92
CA GLN A 458 25.00 9.20 6.86
C GLN A 458 24.55 10.47 7.62
N GLU A 459 23.28 10.86 7.51
CA GLU A 459 22.73 11.99 8.28
C GLU A 459 22.81 11.74 9.80
N ILE A 460 22.53 10.51 10.22
CA ILE A 460 22.66 10.09 11.62
C ILE A 460 24.12 10.18 12.05
N ALA A 461 25.05 9.58 11.30
CA ALA A 461 26.47 9.59 11.60
C ALA A 461 27.02 11.02 11.69
N ASP A 462 26.68 11.90 10.74
CA ASP A 462 27.11 13.29 10.70
C ASP A 462 26.59 14.10 11.90
N LYS A 463 25.34 13.85 12.32
CA LYS A 463 24.76 14.50 13.51
C LYS A 463 25.53 14.13 14.77
N TYR A 464 25.85 12.85 14.96
CA TYR A 464 26.64 12.40 16.11
C TYR A 464 28.09 12.88 16.03
N LYS A 465 28.69 12.87 14.83
CA LYS A 465 30.04 13.40 14.59
C LYS A 465 30.12 14.87 15.00
N LYS A 466 29.16 15.71 14.60
CA LYS A 466 29.08 17.12 15.04
C LYS A 466 28.96 17.24 16.56
N ARG A 467 28.16 16.39 17.21
CA ARG A 467 27.99 16.41 18.67
C ARG A 467 29.26 15.99 19.43
N LEU A 468 30.06 15.09 18.86
CA LEU A 468 31.26 14.54 19.51
C LEU A 468 32.54 15.34 19.20
N LEU A 469 32.64 15.99 18.03
CA LEU A 469 33.87 16.64 17.55
C LEU A 469 33.91 18.17 17.69
N VAL A 470 32.85 18.84 18.16
CA VAL A 470 32.90 20.28 18.44
C VAL A 470 33.46 20.50 19.86
N PRO A 471 34.62 21.19 20.03
CA PRO A 471 35.14 21.52 21.34
C PRO A 471 34.15 22.39 22.12
N ASN A 472 33.98 22.09 23.42
CA ASN A 472 33.23 22.88 24.41
C ASN A 472 33.78 24.33 24.50
N ILE A 473 33.45 25.20 23.55
CA ILE A 473 33.89 26.61 23.59
C ILE A 473 32.72 27.60 23.68
N PHE A 474 31.47 27.21 23.45
CA PHE A 474 30.33 28.13 23.63
C PHE A 474 29.05 27.45 24.08
N LEU A 475 28.97 27.04 25.35
CA LEU A 475 27.68 26.83 26.04
C LEU A 475 27.79 27.29 27.49
N ASN A 476 27.92 28.61 27.66
CA ASN A 476 27.57 29.31 28.91
C ASN A 476 26.33 30.21 28.71
N SER A 477 25.48 29.87 27.75
CA SER A 477 24.18 30.51 27.56
C SER A 477 23.13 29.44 27.30
N ASP A 478 22.22 29.34 28.27
CA ASP A 478 20.98 28.58 28.34
C ASP A 478 21.02 27.05 28.61
N PRO A 479 20.62 26.61 29.84
CA PRO A 479 20.45 25.20 30.20
C PRO A 479 19.38 24.44 29.39
N TRP A 480 18.58 25.13 28.57
CA TRP A 480 17.41 24.55 27.92
C TRP A 480 17.69 23.77 26.62
N ILE A 481 18.88 23.91 26.02
CA ILE A 481 19.22 23.21 24.76
C ILE A 481 19.56 21.71 24.99
N VAL A 482 19.87 21.30 26.23
CA VAL A 482 20.23 19.92 26.54
C VAL A 482 19.00 19.03 26.82
N ALA A 483 17.83 19.61 27.11
CA ALA A 483 16.63 18.87 27.53
C ALA A 483 15.63 18.54 26.38
N GLY A 484 15.95 18.90 25.13
CA GLY A 484 15.07 18.69 23.97
C GLY A 484 15.37 17.45 23.12
N PHE A 485 16.37 16.65 23.49
CA PHE A 485 16.80 15.44 22.76
C PHE A 485 17.21 14.30 23.72
N LEU A 486 16.54 14.23 24.86
CA LEU A 486 16.26 13.04 25.68
C LEU A 486 14.74 12.98 25.83
#